data_AF-A0A965KRW0-F1
#
_entry.id   AF-A0A965KRW0-F1
#
_cell.length_a   1.000
_cell.length_b   1.000
_cell.length_c   1.000
_cell.angle_alpha   90.00
_cell.angle_beta   90.00
_cell.angle_gamma   90.00
#
_symmetry.space_group_name_H-M   'P 1'
#
loop_
_entity.id
_entity.type
_entity.pdbx_description
1 polymer ?
#
loop_
_entity_poly.entity_id
_entity_poly.type
_entity_poly.pdbx_seq_one_letter_code
_entity_poly.pdbx_strand_id
1 'polypeptide(L)' 'MKWIFPLFLVHAQENSNPFDVQVSVTSIEGRFHIQASYAIPMNICNAFAFITDYEEIKNIPGILEAKIIS' A
#
# COMPACT_ATOMS: atom_id res chain seq x y z
N MET A 1 39.70 -36.15 -10.72
CA MET A 1 39.28 -34.84 -11.27
C MET A 1 38.08 -34.37 -10.47
N LYS A 2 38.20 -33.30 -9.69
CA LYS A 2 37.14 -32.81 -8.81
C LYS A 2 36.74 -31.41 -9.30
N TRP A 3 35.58 -31.32 -9.96
CA TRP A 3 35.07 -30.07 -10.51
C TRP A 3 34.27 -29.35 -9.43
N ILE A 4 34.72 -28.16 -9.04
CA ILE A 4 34.01 -27.27 -8.12
C ILE A 4 33.26 -26.26 -8.97
N PHE A 5 31.93 -26.37 -9.03
CA PHE A 5 31.07 -25.36 -9.63
C PHE A 5 30.78 -24.28 -8.58
N PRO A 6 31.06 -22.99 -8.86
CA PRO A 6 30.73 -21.92 -7.93
C PRO A 6 29.21 -21.69 -7.96
N LEU A 7 28.55 -21.83 -6.81
CA LEU A 7 27.19 -21.32 -6.65
C LEU A 7 27.26 -19.78 -6.65
N PHE A 8 26.87 -19.17 -7.76
CA PHE A 8 26.53 -17.74 -7.75
C PHE A 8 25.10 -17.59 -7.20
N LEU A 9 24.98 -17.14 -5.96
CA LEU A 9 23.72 -16.70 -5.37
C LEU A 9 23.38 -15.31 -5.92
N VAL A 10 22.45 -15.25 -6.87
CA VAL A 10 21.86 -13.99 -7.34
C VAL A 10 20.73 -13.63 -6.38
N HIS A 11 20.89 -12.55 -5.61
CA HIS A 11 19.78 -11.97 -4.85
C HIS A 11 18.88 -11.21 -5.84
N ALA A 12 17.61 -11.60 -5.93
CA ALA A 12 16.61 -10.76 -6.57
C ALA A 12 16.39 -9.53 -5.66
N GLN A 13 16.92 -8.38 -6.08
CA GLN A 13 16.66 -7.11 -5.40
C GLN A 13 15.33 -6.58 -5.94
N GLU A 14 14.32 -6.52 -5.08
CA GLU A 14 13.08 -5.83 -5.38
C GLU A 14 13.40 -4.36 -5.63
N ASN A 15 13.12 -3.89 -6.84
CA ASN A 15 13.23 -2.48 -7.18
C ASN A 15 12.02 -1.76 -6.57
N SER A 16 12.13 -1.35 -5.31
CA SER A 16 11.07 -0.63 -4.62
C SER A 16 10.86 0.73 -5.28
N ASN A 17 9.81 0.87 -6.08
CA ASN A 17 9.40 2.17 -6.59
C ASN A 17 8.79 2.97 -5.41
N PRO A 18 9.29 4.17 -5.09
CA PRO A 18 8.81 4.96 -3.95
C PRO A 18 7.33 5.38 -4.07
N PHE A 19 6.74 5.27 -5.26
CA PHE A 19 5.32 5.54 -5.51
C PHE A 19 4.43 4.30 -5.39
N ASP A 20 5.01 3.12 -5.20
CA ASP A 20 4.23 1.91 -4.93
C ASP A 20 3.56 2.01 -3.55
N VAL A 21 2.40 1.39 -3.42
CA VAL A 21 1.68 1.32 -2.15
C VAL A 21 2.48 0.41 -1.21
N GLN A 22 2.91 0.95 -0.08
CA GLN A 22 3.59 0.21 0.97
C GLN A 22 2.55 -0.27 1.99
N VAL A 23 2.54 -1.56 2.28
CA VAL A 23 1.60 -2.17 3.24
C VAL A 23 2.36 -3.02 4.24
N SER A 24 2.14 -2.75 5.52
CA SER A 24 2.63 -3.56 6.65
C SER A 24 1.43 -4.14 7.39
N VAL A 25 1.49 -5.45 7.70
CA VAL A 25 0.43 -6.16 8.42
C VAL A 25 1.04 -6.87 9.61
N THR A 26 0.56 -6.53 10.81
CA THR A 26 0.98 -7.17 12.06
C THR A 26 -0.23 -7.81 12.72
N SER A 27 -0.14 -9.09 13.09
CA SER A 27 -1.19 -9.73 13.89
C SER A 27 -1.00 -9.40 15.37
N ILE A 28 -2.04 -8.85 15.99
CA ILE A 28 -2.04 -8.48 17.41
C ILE A 28 -3.35 -8.99 18.01
N GLU A 29 -3.25 -9.92 18.97
CA GLU A 29 -4.41 -10.45 19.73
C GLU A 29 -5.57 -10.93 18.83
N GLY A 30 -5.24 -11.64 17.74
CA GLY A 30 -6.25 -12.15 16.79
C GLY A 30 -6.84 -11.09 15.85
N ARG A 31 -6.30 -9.87 15.84
CA ARG A 31 -6.64 -8.79 14.89
C ARG A 31 -5.48 -8.53 13.95
N PHE A 32 -5.78 -8.00 12.77
CA PHE A 32 -4.78 -7.47 11.86
C PHE A 32 -4.65 -5.97 12.05
N HIS A 33 -3.47 -5.51 12.41
CA HIS A 33 -3.08 -4.11 12.33
C HIS A 33 -2.46 -3.89 10.96
N ILE A 34 -3.16 -3.13 10.11
CA ILE A 34 -2.74 -2.83 8.75
C ILE A 34 -2.29 -1.36 8.71
N GLN A 35 -1.05 -1.13 8.29
CA GLN A 35 -0.52 0.20 8.01
C GLN A 35 -0.24 0.28 6.51
N ALA A 36 -0.89 1.22 5.83
CA ALA A 36 -0.69 1.47 4.41
C ALA A 36 -0.23 2.92 4.18
N SER A 37 0.72 3.11 3.26
CA SER A 37 1.19 4.43 2.83
C SER A 37 1.46 4.43 1.33
N TYR A 38 1.23 5.58 0.70
CA TYR A 38 1.44 5.78 -0.72
C TYR A 38 1.73 7.25 -1.00
N ALA A 39 2.45 7.55 -2.08
CA ALA A 39 2.80 8.91 -2.47
C ALA A 39 2.01 9.33 -3.72
N ILE A 40 1.50 10.56 -3.72
CA ILE A 40 0.72 11.14 -4.82
C ILE A 40 1.19 12.57 -5.10
N PRO A 41 1.19 13.01 -6.37
CA PRO A 41 1.66 14.34 -6.75
C PRO A 41 0.60 15.41 -6.48
N MET A 42 0.27 15.66 -5.21
CA MET A 42 -0.67 16.70 -4.80
C MET A 42 -0.20 17.45 -3.55
N ASN A 43 -0.70 18.67 -3.36
CA ASN A 43 -0.41 19.45 -2.15
C ASN A 43 -1.26 18.97 -0.95
N ILE A 44 -0.88 19.41 0.25
CA ILE A 44 -1.53 18.97 1.49
C ILE A 44 -3.01 19.38 1.59
N CYS A 45 -3.39 20.55 1.05
CA CYS A 45 -4.77 21.03 1.08
C CYS A 45 -5.69 20.18 0.21
N ASN A 46 -5.24 19.83 -0.99
CA ASN A 46 -5.98 18.97 -1.90
C ASN A 46 -6.04 17.54 -1.33
N ALA A 47 -4.95 17.06 -0.71
CA ALA A 47 -4.93 15.75 -0.08
C ALA A 47 -5.93 15.68 1.07
N PHE A 48 -5.98 16.71 1.90
CA PHE A 48 -6.95 16.84 2.98
C PHE A 48 -8.37 16.86 2.45
N ALA A 49 -8.66 17.69 1.45
CA ALA A 49 -9.98 17.74 0.81
C ALA A 49 -10.42 16.36 0.32
N PHE A 50 -9.54 15.64 -0.39
CA PHE A 50 -9.81 14.30 -0.92
C PHE A 50 -10.17 13.28 0.18
N ILE A 51 -9.39 13.20 1.27
CA ILE A 51 -9.65 12.22 2.35
C ILE A 51 -10.86 12.57 3.21
N THR A 52 -11.33 13.83 3.17
CA THR A 52 -12.50 14.29 3.93
C THR A 52 -13.78 14.36 3.10
N ASP A 53 -13.71 14.07 1.80
CA ASP A 53 -14.88 14.05 0.93
C ASP A 53 -15.63 12.72 1.05
N TYR A 54 -16.55 12.66 2.01
CA TYR A 54 -17.35 11.47 2.28
C TYR A 54 -18.36 11.15 1.16
N GLU A 55 -18.73 12.11 0.34
CA GLU A 55 -19.70 11.94 -0.77
C GLU A 55 -19.05 11.24 -1.96
N GLU A 56 -17.77 11.54 -2.19
CA GLU A 56 -16.96 11.00 -3.29
C GLU A 56 -16.39 9.59 -2.99
N ILE A 57 -16.54 9.07 -1.77
CA ILE A 57 -16.10 7.72 -1.39
C ILE A 57 -16.65 6.63 -2.33
N LYS A 58 -17.86 6.80 -2.86
CA LYS A 58 -18.47 5.88 -3.84
C LYS A 58 -17.63 5.67 -5.12
N ASN A 59 -16.70 6.57 -5.40
CA ASN A 59 -15.83 6.51 -6.59
C ASN A 59 -14.56 5.67 -6.34
N ILE A 60 -14.32 5.21 -5.10
CA ILE A 60 -13.21 4.31 -4.78
C ILE A 60 -13.55 2.88 -5.23
N PRO A 61 -12.68 2.22 -6.04
CA PRO A 61 -12.91 0.85 -6.48
C PRO A 61 -13.15 -0.11 -5.31
N GLY A 62 -14.19 -0.95 -5.43
CA GLY A 62 -14.56 -1.93 -4.42
C GLY A 62 -15.58 -1.43 -3.40
N ILE A 63 -15.91 -0.14 -3.39
CA ILE A 63 -17.02 0.40 -2.59
C ILE A 63 -18.33 0.22 -3.36
N LEU A 64 -19.29 -0.48 -2.74
CA LEU A 64 -20.58 -0.78 -3.36
C LEU A 64 -21.64 0.29 -3.05
N GLU A 65 -21.62 0.83 -1.83
CA GLU A 65 -22.53 1.88 -1.40
C GLU A 65 -21.80 2.79 -0.41
N ALA A 66 -22.01 4.10 -0.53
CA ALA A 66 -21.63 5.10 0.46
C ALA A 66 -22.91 5.82 0.91
N LYS A 67 -23.23 5.73 2.20
CA LYS A 67 -24.42 6.36 2.78
C LYS A 67 -24.03 7.24 3.94
N ILE A 68 -24.47 8.50 3.89
CA ILE A 68 -24.34 9.43 5.00
C ILE A 68 -25.53 9.24 5.93
N ILE A 69 -25.21 8.92 7.18
CA ILE A 69 -26.17 8.80 8.27
C ILE A 69 -26.17 10.12 9.04
N SER A 70 -27.05 11.04 8.66
CA SER A 70 -27.35 12.27 9.41
C SER A 70 -28.50 12.06 10.38
#